data_AF-A0AAW1SST1-F1
#
_entry.id   AF-A0AAW1SST1-F1
#
_cell.length_a   1.000
_cell.length_b   1.000
_cell.length_c   1.000
_cell.angle_alpha   90.00
_cell.angle_beta   90.00
_cell.angle_gamma   90.00
#
_symmetry.space_group_name_H-M   'P 1'
#
loop_
_entity.id
_entity.type
_entity.pdbx_description
1 polymer ?
#
loop_
_entity_poly.entity_id
_entity_poly.type
_entity_poly.pdbx_seq_one_letter_code
_entity_poly.pdbx_strand_id
1 'polypeptide(L)'
;MWVLPTGGFDPLKHGDSWEAGARAEMSEEAHLNGGDFVQLTPAGHPGIVEGKWCANRFTPFLCLNPQADLSPGSRDEQECIEVHRISIAELREIMHSGDMLLPSITTCFLALARLQQEDLIP
;
A
#
# COMPACT_ATOMS: atom_id res chain seq x y z
N MET A 1 -1.17 -15.84 0.54
CA MET A 1 -1.86 -14.64 0.07
C MET A 1 -0.96 -13.43 0.18
N TRP A 2 -0.71 -12.82 -0.97
CA TRP A 2 0.06 -11.60 -1.14
C TRP A 2 -0.81 -10.38 -0.90
N VAL A 3 -0.22 -9.40 -0.22
CA VAL A 3 -0.87 -8.17 0.20
C VAL A 3 0.20 -7.07 0.26
N LEU A 4 -0.17 -5.86 -0.13
CA LEU A 4 0.63 -4.66 0.11
C LEU A 4 0.36 -4.15 1.53
N PRO A 5 1.31 -3.44 2.18
CA PRO A 5 1.07 -2.85 3.48
C PRO A 5 -0.22 -2.03 3.52
N THR A 6 -1.12 -2.35 4.45
CA THR A 6 -2.45 -1.75 4.53
C THR A 6 -3.10 -1.98 5.88
N GLY A 7 -3.91 -1.02 6.33
CA GLY A 7 -4.71 -1.20 7.53
C GLY A 7 -5.87 -0.22 7.63
N GLY A 8 -6.57 -0.32 8.76
CA GLY A 8 -7.77 0.44 9.04
C GLY A 8 -7.45 1.89 9.40
N PHE A 9 -8.12 2.85 8.76
CA PHE A 9 -7.97 4.24 9.15
C PHE A 9 -8.68 4.54 10.48
N ASP A 10 -7.87 4.86 11.50
CA ASP A 10 -8.34 5.35 12.79
C ASP A 10 -7.98 6.84 12.97
N PRO A 11 -8.96 7.76 13.04
CA PRO A 11 -8.71 9.18 13.25
C PRO A 11 -7.95 9.52 14.54
N LEU A 12 -8.05 8.67 15.57
CA LEU A 12 -7.34 8.86 16.83
C LEU A 12 -5.84 8.57 16.69
N LYS A 13 -5.47 7.66 15.79
CA LYS A 13 -4.07 7.30 15.50
C LYS A 13 -3.48 8.17 14.39
N HIS A 14 -4.27 8.48 13.36
CA HIS A 14 -3.79 9.05 12.10
C HIS A 14 -4.20 10.52 11.88
N GLY A 15 -5.02 11.09 12.77
CA GLY A 15 -5.65 12.39 12.54
C GLY A 15 -6.56 12.35 11.32
N ASP A 16 -6.55 13.41 10.51
CA ASP A 16 -7.32 13.48 9.25
C ASP A 16 -6.48 13.10 8.01
N SER A 17 -5.33 12.43 8.20
CA SER A 17 -4.37 12.15 7.12
C SER A 17 -4.34 10.68 6.73
N TRP A 18 -4.88 10.38 5.54
CA TRP A 18 -4.76 9.05 4.93
C TRP A 18 -3.30 8.65 4.68
N GLU A 19 -2.45 9.62 4.36
CA GLU A 19 -1.01 9.40 4.18
C GLU A 19 -0.34 8.99 5.50
N ALA A 20 -0.74 9.59 6.63
CA ALA A 20 -0.20 9.22 7.94
C ALA A 20 -0.52 7.76 8.28
N GLY A 21 -1.75 7.30 8.00
CA GLY A 21 -2.11 5.89 8.11
C GLY A 21 -1.24 5.01 7.21
N ALA A 22 -1.14 5.32 5.91
CA ALA A 22 -0.32 4.54 4.98
C ALA A 22 1.17 4.47 5.38
N ARG A 23 1.71 5.53 6.00
CA ARG A 23 3.08 5.55 6.53
C ARG A 23 3.25 4.66 7.77
N ALA A 24 2.26 4.64 8.67
CA ALA A 24 2.28 3.79 9.85
C ALA A 24 2.28 2.31 9.44
N GLU A 25 1.32 1.92 8.59
CA GLU A 25 1.21 0.54 8.08
C GLU A 25 2.47 0.09 7.31
N MET A 26 3.07 0.99 6.51
CA MET A 26 4.33 0.67 5.81
C MET A 26 5.49 0.43 6.79
N SER A 27 5.56 1.17 7.88
CA SER A 27 6.56 0.96 8.94
C SER A 27 6.31 -0.36 9.66
N GLU A 28 5.08 -0.62 10.07
CA GLU A 28 4.66 -1.80 10.85
C GLU A 28 4.77 -3.11 10.04
N GLU A 29 4.22 -3.13 8.83
CA GLU A 29 4.08 -4.37 8.06
C GLU A 29 5.28 -4.63 7.13
N ALA A 30 5.92 -3.58 6.59
CA ALA A 30 7.04 -3.73 5.64
C ALA A 30 8.41 -3.28 6.18
N HIS A 31 8.48 -2.70 7.39
CA HIS A 31 9.70 -2.15 7.98
C HIS A 31 10.38 -1.12 7.07
N LEU A 32 9.57 -0.25 6.46
CA LEU A 32 10.02 0.83 5.59
C LEU A 32 9.47 2.17 6.10
N ASN A 33 10.27 3.23 5.98
CA ASN A 33 9.85 4.60 6.32
C ASN A 33 10.38 5.63 5.32
N GLY A 34 10.03 6.90 5.56
CA GLY A 34 10.45 8.01 4.71
C GLY A 34 9.80 7.97 3.33
N GLY A 35 10.55 8.38 2.32
CA GLY A 35 10.12 8.41 0.92
C GLY A 35 9.00 9.40 0.59
N ASP A 36 8.80 9.58 -0.71
CA ASP A 36 7.77 10.46 -1.25
C ASP A 36 6.49 9.66 -1.47
N PHE A 37 5.43 10.03 -0.74
CA PHE A 37 4.13 9.39 -0.86
C PHE A 37 3.29 10.12 -1.92
N VAL A 38 2.87 9.37 -2.91
CA VAL A 38 2.05 9.83 -4.02
C VAL A 38 0.69 9.17 -3.91
N GLN A 39 -0.36 9.94 -3.62
CA GLN A 39 -1.72 9.43 -3.68
C GLN A 39 -2.06 9.07 -5.14
N LEU A 40 -2.55 7.85 -5.35
CA LEU A 40 -2.81 7.30 -6.68
C LEU A 40 -4.24 7.61 -7.18
N THR A 41 -5.09 8.15 -6.32
CA THR A 41 -6.41 8.68 -6.69
C THR A 41 -6.37 10.20 -6.84
N PRO A 42 -7.30 10.81 -7.62
CA PRO A 42 -7.41 12.25 -7.73
C PRO A 42 -7.66 12.94 -6.39
N ALA A 43 -7.27 14.21 -6.28
CA ALA A 43 -7.56 15.03 -5.10
C ALA A 43 -9.08 15.08 -4.82
N GLY A 44 -9.46 14.90 -3.56
CA GLY A 44 -10.87 14.87 -3.13
C GLY A 44 -11.63 13.58 -3.49
N HIS A 45 -10.97 12.58 -4.08
CA HIS A 45 -11.61 11.29 -4.36
C HIS A 45 -11.97 10.57 -3.05
N PRO A 46 -13.19 10.01 -2.90
CA PRO A 46 -13.65 9.40 -1.66
C PRO A 46 -13.01 8.02 -1.34
N GLY A 47 -11.94 7.63 -2.04
CA GLY A 47 -11.40 6.27 -2.04
C GLY A 47 -12.13 5.29 -2.97
N ILE A 48 -11.47 4.18 -3.27
CA ILE A 48 -11.94 3.08 -4.14
C ILE A 48 -12.71 2.08 -3.28
N VAL A 49 -13.83 1.55 -3.78
CA VAL A 49 -14.63 0.54 -3.06
C VAL A 49 -13.81 -0.74 -2.89
N GLU A 50 -13.73 -1.25 -1.66
CA GLU A 50 -12.97 -2.47 -1.34
C GLU A 50 -13.65 -3.73 -1.92
N GLY A 51 -14.97 -3.81 -1.84
CA GLY A 51 -15.74 -4.96 -2.30
C GLY A 51 -17.24 -4.68 -2.45
N LYS A 52 -17.96 -5.59 -3.11
CA LYS A 52 -19.38 -5.40 -3.47
C LYS A 52 -20.32 -5.23 -2.26
N TRP A 53 -20.01 -5.89 -1.15
CA TRP A 53 -20.91 -6.02 0.00
C TRP A 53 -20.39 -5.32 1.26
N CYS A 54 -19.49 -4.35 1.11
CA CYS A 54 -18.98 -3.53 2.21
C CYS A 54 -19.11 -2.04 1.88
N ALA A 55 -19.22 -1.21 2.93
CA ALA A 55 -19.14 0.25 2.79
C ALA A 55 -17.69 0.75 2.70
N ASN A 56 -16.72 -0.14 2.97
CA ASN A 56 -15.31 0.19 3.05
C ASN A 56 -14.77 0.73 1.73
N ARG A 57 -13.88 1.70 1.87
CA ARG A 57 -13.11 2.29 0.79
C ARG A 57 -11.65 2.36 1.18
N PHE A 58 -10.78 2.24 0.21
CA PHE A 58 -9.34 2.38 0.41
C PHE A 58 -8.77 3.52 -0.42
N THR A 59 -7.71 4.14 0.10
CA THR A 59 -6.96 5.22 -0.55
C THR A 59 -5.57 4.71 -0.87
N PRO A 60 -5.26 4.38 -2.14
CA PRO A 60 -3.98 3.81 -2.51
C PRO A 60 -2.88 4.88 -2.63
N PHE A 61 -1.68 4.53 -2.17
CA PHE A 61 -0.46 5.35 -2.28
C PHE A 61 0.67 4.56 -2.94
N LEU A 62 1.56 5.29 -3.62
CA LEU A 62 2.87 4.83 -4.06
C LEU A 62 3.93 5.56 -3.22
N CYS A 63 4.81 4.82 -2.56
CA CYS A 63 5.97 5.39 -1.88
C CYS A 63 7.22 5.24 -2.77
N LEU A 64 7.87 6.35 -3.10
CA LEU A 64 9.12 6.37 -3.85
C LEU A 64 10.32 6.53 -2.91
N ASN A 65 11.39 5.80 -3.21
CA ASN A 65 12.66 5.80 -2.46
C ASN A 65 12.53 5.60 -0.94
N PRO A 66 11.70 4.64 -0.46
CA PRO A 66 11.63 4.35 0.97
C PRO A 66 12.99 3.87 1.50
N GLN A 67 13.21 4.09 2.79
CA GLN A 67 14.38 3.58 3.50
C GLN A 67 13.96 2.51 4.51
N ALA A 68 14.91 1.68 4.94
CA ALA A 68 14.64 0.72 6.00
C ALA A 68 14.29 1.44 7.31
N ASP A 69 13.20 1.04 7.93
CA ASP A 69 12.87 1.49 9.28
C ASP A 69 13.66 0.67 10.29
N LEU A 70 14.53 1.34 11.05
CA LEU A 70 15.36 0.70 12.07
C LEU A 70 14.59 0.50 13.40
N SER A 71 13.45 1.17 13.54
CA SER A 71 12.56 1.08 14.71
C SER A 71 11.11 1.02 14.24
N PRO A 72 10.72 -0.06 13.52
CA PRO A 72 9.37 -0.17 12.98
C PRO A 72 8.33 -0.14 14.10
N GLY A 73 7.13 0.34 13.77
CA GLY A 73 5.97 0.21 14.64
C GLY A 73 5.71 -1.25 15.02
N SER A 74 5.04 -1.45 16.15
CA SER A 74 4.67 -2.80 16.57
C SER A 74 3.46 -3.26 15.76
N ARG A 75 3.56 -4.45 15.18
CA ARG A 75 2.43 -5.18 14.59
C ARG A 75 1.42 -5.58 15.67
N ASP A 76 0.17 -5.73 15.28
CA ASP A 76 -0.87 -6.24 16.19
C ASP A 76 -0.62 -7.74 16.48
N GLU A 77 -1.05 -8.22 17.66
CA GLU A 77 -0.77 -9.59 18.13
C GLU A 77 -1.29 -10.70 17.20
N GLN A 78 -2.24 -10.38 16.31
CA GLN A 78 -2.87 -11.31 15.39
C GLN A 78 -2.21 -11.33 14.00
N GLU A 79 -1.24 -10.44 13.74
CA GLU A 79 -0.61 -10.29 12.44
C GLU A 79 0.58 -11.25 12.27
N CYS A 80 0.39 -12.25 11.41
CA CYS A 80 1.44 -13.20 11.03
C CYS A 80 1.95 -12.89 9.62
N ILE A 81 2.84 -11.88 9.51
CA ILE A 81 3.29 -11.31 8.23
C ILE A 81 4.76 -11.66 7.95
N GLU A 82 5.04 -12.16 6.75
CA GLU A 82 6.39 -12.31 6.18
C GLU A 82 6.64 -11.21 5.12
N VAL A 83 7.80 -10.55 5.18
CA VAL A 83 8.15 -9.44 4.28
C VAL A 83 9.01 -9.95 3.15
N HIS A 84 8.58 -9.70 1.91
CA HIS A 84 9.33 -10.07 0.72
C HIS A 84 9.74 -8.83 -0.08
N ARG A 85 10.96 -8.87 -0.61
CA ARG A 85 11.44 -7.91 -1.62
C ARG A 85 11.46 -8.61 -2.96
N ILE A 86 10.68 -8.09 -3.90
CA ILE A 86 10.49 -8.69 -5.22
C ILE A 86 10.71 -7.66 -6.32
N SER A 87 11.04 -8.14 -7.51
CA SER A 87 11.10 -7.34 -8.72
C SER A 87 9.71 -6.99 -9.25
N ILE A 88 9.64 -6.01 -10.14
CA ILE A 88 8.39 -5.66 -10.84
C ILE A 88 7.91 -6.81 -11.73
N ALA A 89 8.82 -7.59 -12.31
CA ALA A 89 8.46 -8.75 -13.11
C ALA A 89 7.74 -9.80 -12.26
N GLU A 90 8.31 -10.15 -11.11
CA GLU A 90 7.69 -11.08 -10.13
C GLU A 90 6.36 -10.53 -9.59
N LEU A 91 6.28 -9.23 -9.30
CA LEU A 91 5.03 -8.59 -8.89
C LEU A 91 3.93 -8.78 -9.93
N ARG A 92 4.25 -8.62 -11.22
CA ARG A 92 3.29 -8.85 -12.31
C ARG A 92 2.85 -10.30 -12.37
N GLU A 93 3.73 -11.27 -12.12
CA GLU A 93 3.35 -12.68 -12.05
C GLU A 93 2.39 -12.92 -10.86
N ILE A 94 2.71 -12.37 -9.68
CA ILE A 94 1.88 -12.48 -8.47
C ILE A 94 0.49 -11.87 -8.69
N MET A 95 0.39 -10.69 -9.32
CA MET A 95 -0.90 -10.05 -9.62
C MET A 95 -1.83 -10.94 -10.45
N HIS A 96 -1.30 -11.84 -11.27
CA HIS A 96 -2.07 -12.77 -12.10
C HIS A 96 -2.24 -14.16 -11.47
N SER A 97 -1.58 -14.44 -10.34
CA SER A 97 -1.56 -15.77 -9.71
C SER A 97 -2.89 -16.19 -9.09
N GLY A 98 -3.77 -15.23 -8.78
CA GLY A 98 -4.98 -15.46 -7.99
C GLY A 98 -4.75 -15.53 -6.47
N ASP A 99 -3.50 -15.40 -6.00
CA ASP A 99 -3.16 -15.38 -4.57
C ASP A 99 -2.79 -13.97 -4.07
N MET A 100 -3.44 -12.92 -4.59
CA MET A 100 -3.24 -11.53 -4.14
C MET A 100 -4.59 -10.84 -3.91
N LEU A 101 -4.68 -10.02 -2.87
CA LEU A 101 -5.91 -9.26 -2.59
C LEU A 101 -6.24 -8.27 -3.70
N LEU A 102 -7.52 -8.18 -4.08
CA LEU A 102 -7.99 -7.31 -5.16
C LEU A 102 -7.69 -5.81 -4.93
N PRO A 103 -7.82 -5.24 -3.71
CA PRO A 103 -7.37 -3.87 -3.44
C PRO A 103 -5.86 -3.68 -3.69
N SER A 104 -5.04 -4.66 -3.33
CA SER A 104 -3.60 -4.64 -3.57
C SER A 104 -3.28 -4.72 -5.07
N ILE A 105 -3.98 -5.59 -5.83
CA ILE A 105 -3.86 -5.65 -7.29
C ILE A 105 -4.21 -4.30 -7.93
N THR A 106 -5.30 -3.68 -7.49
CA THR A 106 -5.75 -2.36 -7.99
C THR A 106 -4.71 -1.28 -7.69
N THR A 107 -4.13 -1.30 -6.49
CA THR A 107 -3.05 -0.39 -6.07
C THR A 107 -1.80 -0.59 -6.94
N CYS A 108 -1.35 -1.83 -7.15
CA CYS A 108 -0.23 -2.14 -8.03
C CYS A 108 -0.48 -1.67 -9.46
N PHE A 109 -1.68 -1.89 -10.00
CA PHE A 109 -2.04 -1.43 -11.34
C PHE A 109 -1.89 0.09 -11.48
N LEU A 110 -2.44 0.86 -10.54
CA LEU A 110 -2.32 2.32 -10.54
C LEU A 110 -0.87 2.80 -10.33
N ALA A 111 -0.13 2.14 -9.44
CA ALA A 111 1.26 2.46 -9.15
C ALA A 111 2.17 2.20 -10.36
N LEU A 112 2.03 1.05 -11.03
CA LEU A 112 2.80 0.72 -12.22
C LEU A 112 2.49 1.68 -13.37
N ALA A 113 1.21 2.03 -13.56
CA ALA A 113 0.83 3.04 -14.55
C ALA A 113 1.48 4.40 -14.24
N ARG A 114 1.55 4.79 -12.96
CA ARG A 114 2.22 6.03 -12.56
C ARG A 114 3.73 5.98 -12.82
N LEU A 115 4.39 4.90 -12.40
CA LEU A 115 5.84 4.72 -12.60
C LEU A 115 6.21 4.76 -14.09
N GLN A 116 5.35 4.20 -14.96
CA GLN A 116 5.51 4.28 -16.41
C GLN A 116 5.32 5.70 -16.94
N GLN A 117 4.33 6.44 -16.45
CA GLN A 117 4.11 7.84 -16.81
C GLN A 117 5.27 8.76 -16.43
N GLU A 118 5.99 8.41 -15.36
CA GLU A 118 7.16 9.17 -14.85
C GLU A 118 8.49 8.63 -15.40
N ASP A 119 8.48 7.71 -16.37
CA ASP A 119 9.66 7.08 -16.98
C ASP A 119 10.60 6.39 -15.96
N LEU A 120 10.08 5.99 -14.82
CA LEU A 120 10.82 5.27 -13.77
C LEU A 120 10.93 3.78 -14.05
N ILE A 121 10.03 3.26 -14.89
CA ILE A 121 10.01 1.87 -15.36
C ILE A 121 9.56 1.85 -16.84
N PRO A 122 9.95 0.84 -17.63
CA PRO A 122 9.56 0.73 -19.04
C PRO A 122 8.08 0.37 -19.26
#